data_AF-A0A2S9FAI6-F1
#
_entry.id   AF-A0A2S9FAI6-F1
#
_cell.length_a   1.000
_cell.length_b   1.000
_cell.length_c   1.000
_cell.angle_alpha   90.00
_cell.angle_beta   90.00
_cell.angle_gamma   90.00
#
_symmetry.space_group_name_H-M   'P 1'
#
loop_
_entity.id
_entity.type
_entity.pdbx_description
1 polymer ?
#
loop_
_entity_poly.entity_id
_entity_poly.type
_entity_poly.pdbx_seq_one_letter_code
_entity_poly.pdbx_strand_id
1 'polypeptide(L)'
;MIRLDFTGVAFGALFFCLSLTPSLLPRDWLFQGLIGGLNAAIGYGIGVFIARMVRRFVLRRRPSWPPWPALSYALKGVTVVVSASASVLMVIPAAAWQREVSALMGIEGPGTSSYLRLLIVAVAVGGVCVSAARLLLDLIKTMARFLIRRWRLSDEMALLIGTAVMVVLVITLVNGVLLRGFLAGANRVFQPQNATTQEGVVQPDLRERSGSPDSFAAWDTLGFQGRSFVGTGPHADELSRINGRPAKEPVRVYVGLQTADTDEARMAVLLSELERTDAFDREVLVIAPTTGTGWINPIAARSLEMMYNGDTAIVGSQYSYLPSWISFLGDQQKSMESGRLMIDAVHERWAQLPPDRRPRLVLYGESLGSMAGQGAFDWLPDIARMGFSSVLWVGPPNASPLWRGITVR
;
A
#
# COMPACT_ATOMS: atom_id res chain seq x y z
N MET A 1 -39.01 -0.93 -8.73
CA MET A 1 -38.98 0.01 -7.58
C MET A 1 -37.99 -0.50 -6.54
N ILE A 2 -36.97 0.29 -6.24
CA ILE A 2 -35.93 -0.04 -5.25
C ILE A 2 -36.58 0.01 -3.86
N ARG A 3 -36.88 -1.15 -3.27
CA ARG A 3 -37.27 -1.20 -1.85
C ARG A 3 -36.00 -1.13 -1.00
N LEU A 4 -35.86 -0.08 -0.21
CA LEU A 4 -34.82 0.04 0.82
C LEU A 4 -35.25 -0.73 2.06
N ASP A 5 -34.29 -1.40 2.71
CA ASP A 5 -34.52 -2.00 4.01
C ASP A 5 -34.18 -0.98 5.10
N PHE A 6 -35.15 -0.69 5.96
CA PHE A 6 -35.06 0.37 6.96
C PHE A 6 -34.07 0.05 8.07
N THR A 7 -33.93 -1.23 8.45
CA THR A 7 -32.87 -1.66 9.38
C THR A 7 -31.51 -1.53 8.71
N GLY A 8 -31.42 -1.83 7.41
CA GLY A 8 -30.23 -1.52 6.62
C GLY A 8 -29.85 -0.04 6.65
N VAL A 9 -30.82 0.88 6.48
CA VAL A 9 -30.56 2.34 6.55
C VAL A 9 -30.02 2.76 7.91
N ALA A 10 -30.58 2.24 9.00
CA ALA A 10 -30.11 2.53 10.36
C ALA A 10 -28.65 2.11 10.59
N PHE A 11 -28.30 0.87 10.22
CA PHE A 11 -26.94 0.38 10.37
C PHE A 11 -25.96 1.06 9.41
N GLY A 12 -26.41 1.40 8.20
CA GLY A 12 -25.60 2.18 7.25
C GLY A 12 -25.22 3.54 7.81
N ALA A 13 -26.20 4.27 8.39
CA ALA A 13 -25.93 5.55 9.06
C ALA A 13 -25.02 5.39 10.28
N LEU A 14 -25.20 4.35 11.09
CA LEU A 14 -24.32 4.07 12.23
C LEU A 14 -22.86 3.88 11.79
N PHE A 15 -22.61 3.02 10.80
CA PHE A 15 -21.27 2.74 10.29
C PHE A 15 -20.65 3.96 9.59
N PHE A 16 -21.47 4.75 8.89
CA PHE A 16 -21.04 6.04 8.36
C PHE A 16 -20.57 6.97 9.47
N CYS A 17 -21.36 7.12 10.55
CA CYS A 17 -20.97 7.95 11.69
C CYS A 17 -19.69 7.45 12.37
N LEU A 18 -19.55 6.13 12.54
CA LEU A 18 -18.32 5.53 13.07
C LEU A 18 -17.10 5.79 12.17
N SER A 19 -17.28 5.86 10.85
CA SER A 19 -16.16 6.17 9.94
C SER A 19 -15.62 7.59 10.10
N LEU A 20 -16.43 8.51 10.63
CA LEU A 20 -16.13 9.92 10.84
C LEU A 20 -15.41 10.21 12.17
N THR A 21 -15.17 9.19 13.00
CA THR A 21 -14.38 9.34 14.24
C THR A 21 -12.93 9.71 13.93
N PRO A 22 -12.19 10.28 14.90
CA PRO A 22 -10.83 10.78 14.68
C PRO A 22 -9.89 9.75 14.05
N SER A 23 -9.03 10.20 13.13
CA SER A 23 -7.98 9.42 12.49
C SER A 23 -6.60 10.02 12.78
N LEU A 24 -5.55 9.20 12.75
CA LEU A 24 -4.17 9.64 12.97
C LEU A 24 -3.64 10.59 11.87
N LEU A 25 -4.22 10.50 10.67
CA LEU A 25 -3.87 11.37 9.54
C LEU A 25 -5.04 12.29 9.19
N PRO A 26 -4.76 13.56 8.80
CA PRO A 26 -5.75 14.43 8.19
C PRO A 26 -6.33 13.77 6.94
N ARG A 27 -7.65 13.80 6.80
CA ARG A 27 -8.37 13.28 5.63
C ARG A 27 -9.12 14.41 4.96
N ASP A 28 -8.91 14.54 3.65
CA ASP A 28 -9.74 15.37 2.81
C ASP A 28 -11.19 14.80 2.73
N TRP A 29 -12.15 15.67 2.41
CA TRP A 29 -13.56 15.35 2.28
C TRP A 29 -13.85 14.28 1.20
N LEU A 30 -13.05 14.20 0.13
CA LEU A 30 -13.22 13.18 -0.91
C LEU A 30 -12.85 11.79 -0.36
N PHE A 31 -11.66 11.65 0.23
CA PHE A 31 -11.23 10.40 0.85
C PHE A 31 -12.17 9.98 1.99
N GLN A 32 -12.58 10.91 2.85
CA GLN A 32 -13.52 10.61 3.93
C GLN A 32 -14.89 10.19 3.38
N GLY A 33 -15.38 10.84 2.31
CA GLY A 33 -16.63 10.46 1.66
C GLY A 33 -16.58 9.05 1.08
N LEU A 34 -15.45 8.66 0.48
CA LEU A 34 -15.24 7.30 -0.05
C LEU A 34 -15.25 6.25 1.07
N ILE A 35 -14.48 6.48 2.14
CA ILE A 35 -14.43 5.59 3.31
C ILE A 35 -15.80 5.50 3.99
N GLY A 36 -16.47 6.63 4.14
CA GLY A 36 -17.80 6.72 4.73
C GLY A 36 -18.85 5.97 3.92
N GLY A 37 -18.86 6.12 2.60
CA GLY A 37 -19.77 5.40 1.71
C GLY A 37 -19.57 3.88 1.74
N LEU A 38 -18.32 3.42 1.77
CA LEU A 38 -17.99 2.00 1.89
C LEU A 38 -18.47 1.42 3.23
N ASN A 39 -18.18 2.11 4.34
CA ASN A 39 -18.66 1.71 5.66
C ASN A 39 -20.19 1.70 5.73
N ALA A 40 -20.85 2.71 5.16
CA ALA A 40 -22.31 2.76 5.07
C ALA A 40 -22.88 1.55 4.31
N ALA A 41 -22.25 1.13 3.22
CA ALA A 41 -22.66 -0.04 2.46
C ALA A 41 -22.49 -1.34 3.25
N ILE A 42 -21.39 -1.49 3.99
CA ILE A 42 -21.14 -2.64 4.88
C ILE A 42 -22.20 -2.69 5.98
N GLY A 43 -22.40 -1.57 6.68
CA GLY A 43 -23.43 -1.43 7.72
C GLY A 43 -24.82 -1.75 7.17
N TYR A 44 -25.16 -1.23 5.98
CA TYR A 44 -26.42 -1.53 5.32
C TYR A 44 -26.59 -3.04 5.06
N GLY A 45 -25.55 -3.71 4.56
CA GLY A 45 -25.56 -5.16 4.34
C GLY A 45 -25.81 -5.96 5.62
N ILE A 46 -25.11 -5.59 6.70
CA ILE A 46 -25.29 -6.19 8.04
C ILE A 46 -26.71 -5.97 8.55
N GLY A 47 -27.23 -4.74 8.44
CA GLY A 47 -28.59 -4.41 8.88
C GLY A 47 -29.66 -5.21 8.14
N VAL A 48 -29.53 -5.37 6.82
CA VAL A 48 -30.41 -6.23 6.00
C VAL A 48 -30.34 -7.69 6.45
N PHE A 49 -29.13 -8.21 6.70
CA PHE A 49 -28.93 -9.58 7.14
C PHE A 49 -29.61 -9.83 8.50
N ILE A 50 -29.36 -8.96 9.47
CA ILE A 50 -29.99 -9.01 10.81
C ILE A 50 -31.51 -8.95 10.68
N ALA A 51 -32.05 -7.99 9.91
CA ALA A 51 -33.49 -7.88 9.71
C ALA A 51 -34.09 -9.16 9.12
N ARG A 52 -33.39 -9.78 8.17
CA ARG A 52 -33.81 -11.04 7.54
C ARG A 52 -33.77 -12.21 8.53
N MET A 53 -32.75 -12.31 9.38
CA MET A 53 -32.63 -13.36 10.39
C MET A 53 -33.67 -13.20 11.50
N VAL A 54 -33.82 -12.00 12.05
CA VAL A 54 -34.85 -11.70 13.06
C VAL A 54 -36.25 -11.98 12.50
N ARG A 55 -36.52 -11.60 11.25
CA ARG A 55 -37.80 -11.93 10.61
C ARG A 55 -38.00 -13.44 10.48
N ARG A 56 -36.97 -14.18 10.07
CA ARG A 56 -37.06 -15.63 9.82
C ARG A 56 -37.24 -16.44 11.10
N PHE A 57 -36.50 -16.12 12.16
CA PHE A 57 -36.42 -16.94 13.37
C PHE A 57 -37.29 -16.43 14.52
N VAL A 58 -37.50 -15.13 14.64
CA VAL A 58 -38.19 -14.52 15.78
C VAL A 58 -39.61 -14.08 15.41
N LEU A 59 -39.74 -13.26 14.35
CA LEU A 59 -41.02 -12.60 14.04
C LEU A 59 -41.98 -13.48 13.22
N ARG A 60 -41.49 -14.49 12.49
CA ARG A 60 -42.34 -15.40 11.68
C ARG A 60 -43.37 -16.17 12.52
N ARG A 61 -43.14 -16.34 13.82
CA ARG A 61 -44.05 -17.04 14.75
C ARG A 61 -44.89 -16.08 15.60
N ARG A 62 -44.81 -14.77 15.38
CA ARG A 62 -45.52 -13.75 16.16
C ARG A 62 -46.77 -13.28 15.40
N PRO A 63 -48.00 -13.54 15.91
CA PRO A 63 -49.24 -13.18 15.21
C PRO A 63 -49.49 -11.65 15.13
N SER A 64 -48.84 -10.87 15.99
CA SER A 64 -48.91 -9.40 16.00
C SER A 64 -47.98 -8.72 14.98
N TRP A 65 -47.33 -9.49 14.09
CA TRP A 65 -46.40 -8.97 13.10
C TRP A 65 -46.87 -9.30 11.66
N PRO A 66 -46.94 -8.31 10.76
CA PRO A 66 -46.51 -6.92 10.90
C PRO A 66 -47.51 -6.05 11.71
N PRO A 67 -47.02 -4.98 12.37
CA PRO A 67 -47.89 -4.01 13.05
C PRO A 67 -48.78 -3.26 12.05
N TRP A 68 -49.79 -2.54 12.58
CA TRP A 68 -50.73 -1.72 11.79
C TRP A 68 -49.98 -0.88 10.72
N PRO A 69 -50.47 -0.82 9.46
CA PRO A 69 -49.76 -0.17 8.35
C PRO A 69 -49.23 1.24 8.64
N ALA A 70 -50.07 2.12 9.20
CA ALA A 70 -49.72 3.47 9.67
C ALA A 70 -48.54 3.50 10.65
N LEU A 71 -48.53 2.65 11.69
CA LEU A 71 -47.40 2.54 12.62
C LEU A 71 -46.13 2.07 11.91
N SER A 72 -46.26 1.14 10.95
CA SER A 72 -45.12 0.70 10.15
C SER A 72 -44.55 1.82 9.28
N TYR A 73 -45.39 2.68 8.68
CA TYR A 73 -44.94 3.83 7.90
C TYR A 73 -44.31 4.91 8.77
N ALA A 74 -44.86 5.17 9.96
CA ALA A 74 -44.29 6.10 10.93
C ALA A 74 -42.89 5.65 11.37
N LEU A 75 -42.72 4.39 11.80
CA LEU A 75 -41.42 3.85 12.22
C LEU A 75 -40.38 3.94 11.09
N LYS A 76 -40.78 3.62 9.86
CA LYS A 76 -39.94 3.75 8.67
C LYS A 76 -39.50 5.18 8.42
N GLY A 77 -40.43 6.13 8.50
CA GLY A 77 -40.15 7.55 8.36
C GLY A 77 -39.19 8.04 9.45
N VAL A 78 -39.45 7.70 10.71
CA VAL A 78 -38.58 8.03 11.85
C VAL A 78 -37.18 7.49 11.64
N THR A 79 -37.02 6.22 11.22
CA THR A 79 -35.69 5.65 10.96
C THR A 79 -34.93 6.43 9.89
N VAL A 80 -35.58 6.76 8.76
CA VAL A 80 -34.92 7.53 7.69
C VAL A 80 -34.51 8.92 8.17
N VAL A 81 -35.40 9.63 8.87
CA VAL A 81 -35.14 10.97 9.39
C VAL A 81 -34.01 10.94 10.41
N VAL A 82 -34.05 10.03 11.39
CA VAL A 82 -33.01 9.90 12.41
C VAL A 82 -31.66 9.54 11.79
N SER A 83 -31.63 8.59 10.85
CA SER A 83 -30.40 8.19 10.16
C SER A 83 -29.78 9.33 9.34
N ALA A 84 -30.61 10.07 8.59
CA ALA A 84 -30.15 11.21 7.81
C ALA A 84 -29.63 12.34 8.72
N SER A 85 -30.41 12.69 9.75
CA SER A 85 -30.03 13.72 10.73
C SER A 85 -28.75 13.36 11.48
N ALA A 86 -28.62 12.11 11.94
CA ALA A 86 -27.40 11.65 12.62
C ALA A 86 -26.18 11.75 11.70
N SER A 87 -26.31 11.36 10.43
CA SER A 87 -25.23 11.44 9.44
C SER A 87 -24.79 12.88 9.20
N VAL A 88 -25.74 13.81 9.06
CA VAL A 88 -25.44 15.24 8.86
C VAL A 88 -24.82 15.86 10.11
N LEU A 89 -25.40 15.62 11.29
CA LEU A 89 -24.93 16.18 12.56
C LEU A 89 -23.53 15.68 12.92
N MET A 90 -23.19 14.43 12.57
CA MET A 90 -21.86 13.86 12.82
C MET A 90 -20.74 14.54 12.00
N VAL A 91 -21.07 15.22 10.90
CA VAL A 91 -20.07 15.97 10.11
C VAL A 91 -19.47 17.12 10.90
N ILE A 92 -20.22 17.71 11.84
CA ILE A 92 -19.78 18.87 12.64
C ILE A 92 -18.59 18.51 13.56
N PRO A 93 -18.70 17.53 14.48
CA PRO A 93 -17.57 17.12 15.31
C PRO A 93 -16.44 16.52 14.44
N ALA A 94 -16.78 15.83 13.35
CA ALA A 94 -15.78 15.29 12.43
C ALA A 94 -14.93 16.37 11.77
N ALA A 95 -15.53 17.47 11.33
CA ALA A 95 -14.80 18.61 10.78
C ALA A 95 -13.91 19.28 11.84
N ALA A 96 -14.36 19.34 13.10
CA ALA A 96 -13.56 19.86 14.21
C ALA A 96 -12.32 18.99 14.47
N TRP A 97 -12.48 17.68 14.56
CA TRP A 97 -11.36 16.75 14.73
C TRP A 97 -10.37 16.82 13.56
N GLN A 98 -10.84 16.92 12.33
CA GLN A 98 -9.93 17.06 11.18
C GLN A 98 -9.14 18.37 11.21
N ARG A 99 -9.72 19.47 11.68
CA ARG A 99 -8.98 20.73 11.88
C ARG A 99 -7.92 20.61 12.96
N GLU A 100 -8.22 19.91 14.05
CA GLU A 100 -7.26 19.68 15.13
C GLU A 100 -6.06 18.84 14.66
N VAL A 101 -6.31 17.73 13.96
CA VAL A 101 -5.25 16.88 13.39
C VAL A 101 -4.44 17.64 12.33
N SER A 102 -5.10 18.47 11.50
CA SER A 102 -4.41 19.31 10.51
C SER A 102 -3.50 20.35 11.17
N ALA A 103 -3.97 20.99 12.24
CA ALA A 103 -3.19 21.96 13.00
C ALA A 103 -1.95 21.32 13.65
N LEU A 104 -2.09 20.11 14.20
CA LEU A 104 -0.96 19.34 14.75
C LEU A 104 0.09 18.98 13.69
N MET A 105 -0.33 18.84 12.43
CA MET A 105 0.54 18.55 11.29
C MET A 105 1.06 19.82 10.59
N GLY A 106 0.71 21.01 11.09
CA GLY A 106 1.14 22.29 10.51
C GLY A 106 0.52 22.59 9.13
N ILE A 107 -0.62 21.99 8.80
CA ILE A 107 -1.33 22.20 7.53
C ILE A 107 -2.70 22.86 7.75
N GLU A 108 -3.22 23.52 6.73
CA GLU A 108 -4.57 24.11 6.79
C GLU A 108 -5.65 23.01 6.86
N GLY A 109 -6.50 23.10 7.90
CA GLY A 109 -7.59 22.16 8.10
C GLY A 109 -8.82 22.45 7.22
N PRO A 110 -9.69 21.44 7.01
CA PRO A 110 -10.86 21.61 6.16
C PRO A 110 -11.89 22.57 6.77
N GLY A 111 -12.42 23.47 5.92
CA GLY A 111 -13.61 24.25 6.26
C GLY A 111 -14.85 23.36 6.38
N THR A 112 -15.72 23.63 7.36
CA THR A 112 -16.92 22.82 7.63
C THR A 112 -17.85 22.71 6.41
N SER A 113 -17.98 23.78 5.62
CA SER A 113 -18.80 23.80 4.39
C SER A 113 -18.23 22.92 3.29
N SER A 114 -16.90 22.90 3.13
CA SER A 114 -16.22 22.00 2.20
C SER A 114 -16.37 20.55 2.65
N TYR A 115 -16.27 20.30 3.95
CA TYR A 115 -16.36 18.96 4.53
C TYR A 115 -17.75 18.34 4.35
N LEU A 116 -18.84 19.13 4.31
CA LEU A 116 -20.19 18.63 3.99
C LEU A 116 -20.29 17.92 2.63
N ARG A 117 -19.39 18.22 1.68
CA ARG A 117 -19.34 17.54 0.36
C ARG A 117 -19.08 16.04 0.49
N LEU A 118 -18.47 15.59 1.60
CA LEU A 118 -18.25 14.17 1.87
C LEU A 118 -19.56 13.37 1.85
N LEU A 119 -20.70 13.98 2.23
CA LEU A 119 -22.00 13.30 2.22
C LEU A 119 -22.43 12.90 0.82
N ILE A 120 -22.19 13.76 -0.17
CA ILE A 120 -22.53 13.51 -1.58
C ILE A 120 -21.72 12.30 -2.08
N VAL A 121 -20.42 12.31 -1.81
CA VAL A 121 -19.52 11.21 -2.19
C VAL A 121 -19.92 9.92 -1.47
N ALA A 122 -20.22 9.98 -0.17
CA ALA A 122 -20.62 8.82 0.61
C ALA A 122 -21.93 8.20 0.11
N VAL A 123 -22.92 9.02 -0.24
CA VAL A 123 -24.18 8.54 -0.83
C VAL A 123 -23.94 7.92 -2.20
N ALA A 124 -23.13 8.56 -3.05
CA ALA A 124 -22.79 8.03 -4.37
C ALA A 124 -22.06 6.67 -4.26
N VAL A 125 -21.00 6.60 -3.47
CA VAL A 125 -20.19 5.38 -3.26
C VAL A 125 -21.04 4.29 -2.62
N GLY A 126 -21.75 4.59 -1.54
CA GLY A 126 -22.63 3.62 -0.87
C GLY A 126 -23.73 3.12 -1.80
N GLY A 127 -24.33 4.00 -2.60
CA GLY A 127 -25.32 3.68 -3.62
C GLY A 127 -24.77 2.75 -4.69
N VAL A 128 -23.57 3.00 -5.21
CA VAL A 128 -22.87 2.14 -6.17
C VAL A 128 -22.60 0.76 -5.56
N CYS A 129 -22.02 0.70 -4.35
CA CYS A 129 -21.73 -0.56 -3.67
C CYS A 129 -22.99 -1.40 -3.43
N VAL A 130 -24.06 -0.81 -2.92
CA VAL A 130 -25.33 -1.51 -2.67
C VAL A 130 -25.98 -1.95 -3.98
N SER A 131 -25.92 -1.13 -5.03
CA SER A 131 -26.45 -1.47 -6.36
C SER A 131 -25.68 -2.64 -6.98
N ALA A 132 -24.35 -2.60 -6.94
CA ALA A 132 -23.49 -3.69 -7.40
C ALA A 132 -23.77 -5.00 -6.64
N ALA A 133 -23.86 -4.95 -5.31
CA ALA A 133 -24.20 -6.12 -4.50
C ALA A 133 -25.58 -6.71 -4.85
N ARG A 134 -26.58 -5.85 -5.09
CA ARG A 134 -27.92 -6.30 -5.52
C ARG A 134 -27.90 -6.92 -6.92
N LEU A 135 -27.17 -6.33 -7.86
CA LEU A 135 -27.00 -6.88 -9.21
C LEU A 135 -26.37 -8.27 -9.18
N LEU A 136 -25.33 -8.46 -8.36
CA LEU A 136 -24.72 -9.78 -8.15
C LEU A 136 -25.72 -10.80 -7.58
N LEU A 137 -26.48 -10.42 -6.56
CA LEU A 137 -27.51 -11.28 -5.98
C LEU A 137 -28.61 -11.65 -6.98
N ASP A 138 -29.01 -10.71 -7.84
CA ASP A 138 -30.04 -10.96 -8.85
C ASP A 138 -29.50 -11.80 -10.01
N LEU A 139 -28.22 -11.67 -10.35
CA LEU A 139 -27.55 -12.54 -11.31
C LEU A 139 -27.43 -13.97 -10.77
N ILE A 140 -27.07 -14.16 -9.49
CA ILE A 140 -27.09 -15.47 -8.81
C ILE A 140 -28.47 -16.11 -8.88
N LYS A 141 -29.53 -15.38 -8.53
CA LYS A 141 -30.91 -15.90 -8.59
C LYS A 141 -31.34 -16.21 -10.02
N THR A 142 -30.88 -15.43 -10.99
CA THR A 142 -31.21 -15.66 -12.42
C THR A 142 -30.51 -16.91 -12.93
N MET A 143 -29.24 -17.11 -12.57
CA MET A 143 -28.51 -18.34 -12.83
C MET A 143 -29.16 -19.55 -12.16
N ALA A 144 -29.51 -19.45 -10.88
CA ALA A 144 -30.21 -20.50 -10.16
C ALA A 144 -31.54 -20.87 -10.84
N ARG A 145 -32.36 -19.88 -11.24
CA ARG A 145 -33.60 -20.11 -12.00
C ARG A 145 -33.36 -20.78 -13.35
N PHE A 146 -32.28 -20.42 -14.05
CA PHE A 146 -31.90 -21.06 -15.30
C PHE A 146 -31.53 -22.53 -15.09
N LEU A 147 -30.70 -22.82 -14.07
CA LEU A 147 -30.30 -24.18 -13.71
C LEU A 147 -31.50 -25.05 -13.30
N ILE A 148 -32.43 -24.53 -12.50
CA ILE A 148 -33.68 -25.22 -12.13
C ILE A 148 -34.49 -25.56 -13.37
N ARG A 149 -34.70 -24.59 -14.27
CA ARG A 149 -35.52 -24.79 -15.49
C ARG A 149 -34.90 -25.78 -16.47
N ARG A 150 -33.57 -25.74 -16.64
CA ARG A 150 -32.89 -26.51 -17.68
C ARG A 150 -32.45 -27.91 -17.22
N TRP A 151 -32.17 -28.09 -15.92
CA TRP A 151 -31.59 -29.31 -15.35
C TRP A 151 -32.45 -29.94 -14.24
N ARG A 152 -33.59 -29.34 -13.88
CA ARG A 152 -34.53 -29.81 -12.83
C ARG A 152 -33.86 -30.07 -11.48
N LEU A 153 -32.84 -29.28 -11.16
CA LEU A 153 -32.16 -29.31 -9.86
C LEU A 153 -33.10 -28.81 -8.75
N SER A 154 -32.86 -29.27 -7.52
CA SER A 154 -33.52 -28.69 -6.34
C SER A 154 -33.11 -27.22 -6.13
N ASP A 155 -33.99 -26.45 -5.51
CA ASP A 155 -33.78 -25.02 -5.25
C ASP A 155 -32.48 -24.77 -4.47
N GLU A 156 -32.17 -25.65 -3.52
CA GLU A 156 -30.96 -25.57 -2.71
C GLU A 156 -29.69 -25.80 -3.54
N MET A 157 -29.68 -26.83 -4.39
CA MET A 157 -28.53 -27.15 -5.24
C MET A 157 -28.29 -26.07 -6.28
N ALA A 158 -29.36 -25.54 -6.89
CA ALA A 158 -29.25 -24.48 -7.88
C ALA A 158 -28.75 -23.16 -7.28
N LEU A 159 -29.16 -22.83 -6.05
CA LEU A 159 -28.64 -21.66 -5.34
C LEU A 159 -27.17 -21.84 -4.95
N LEU A 160 -26.79 -23.04 -4.47
CA LEU A 160 -25.41 -23.36 -4.12
C LEU A 160 -24.50 -23.23 -5.34
N ILE A 161 -24.85 -23.86 -6.45
CA ILE A 161 -24.08 -23.83 -7.71
C ILE A 161 -24.04 -22.40 -8.26
N GLY A 162 -25.18 -21.70 -8.33
CA GLY A 162 -25.24 -20.32 -8.81
C GLY A 162 -24.37 -19.37 -7.97
N THR A 163 -24.33 -19.58 -6.65
CA THR A 163 -23.47 -18.81 -5.75
C THR A 163 -22.00 -19.15 -5.97
N ALA A 164 -21.64 -20.44 -6.03
CA ALA A 164 -20.27 -20.88 -6.26
C ALA A 164 -19.71 -20.34 -7.58
N VAL A 165 -20.46 -20.45 -8.67
CA VAL A 165 -20.08 -19.91 -9.99
C VAL A 165 -19.89 -18.39 -9.91
N MET A 166 -20.79 -17.67 -9.24
CA MET A 166 -20.66 -16.22 -9.10
C MET A 166 -19.45 -15.83 -8.26
N VAL A 167 -19.18 -16.54 -7.16
CA VAL A 167 -18.02 -16.31 -6.31
C VAL A 167 -16.74 -16.52 -7.10
N VAL A 168 -16.63 -17.63 -7.83
CA VAL A 168 -15.48 -17.89 -8.72
C VAL A 168 -15.35 -16.77 -9.73
N LEU A 169 -16.41 -16.43 -10.46
CA LEU A 169 -16.38 -15.39 -11.50
C LEU A 169 -15.98 -14.02 -10.93
N VAL A 170 -16.50 -13.63 -9.77
CA VAL A 170 -16.12 -12.39 -9.08
C VAL A 170 -14.65 -12.44 -8.68
N ILE A 171 -14.16 -13.54 -8.09
CA ILE A 171 -12.75 -13.69 -7.74
C ILE A 171 -11.85 -13.61 -8.97
N THR A 172 -12.21 -14.29 -10.06
CA THR A 172 -11.42 -14.28 -11.31
C THR A 172 -11.44 -12.90 -11.98
N LEU A 173 -12.59 -12.21 -11.98
CA LEU A 173 -12.71 -10.86 -12.51
C LEU A 173 -11.92 -9.85 -11.67
N VAL A 174 -12.02 -9.94 -10.33
CA VAL A 174 -11.32 -9.06 -9.40
C VAL A 174 -9.81 -9.26 -9.50
N ASN A 175 -9.32 -10.50 -9.36
CA ASN A 175 -7.88 -10.77 -9.37
C ASN A 175 -7.26 -10.70 -10.77
N GLY A 176 -8.00 -11.14 -11.80
CA GLY A 176 -7.48 -11.27 -13.16
C GLY A 176 -7.59 -10.00 -14.00
N VAL A 177 -8.71 -9.28 -13.92
CA VAL A 177 -8.99 -8.14 -14.82
C VAL A 177 -8.96 -6.82 -14.07
N LEU A 178 -9.67 -6.71 -12.94
CA LEU A 178 -9.76 -5.44 -12.21
C LEU A 178 -8.45 -5.09 -11.52
N LEU A 179 -7.83 -6.01 -10.79
CA LEU A 179 -6.56 -5.76 -10.10
C LEU A 179 -5.43 -5.57 -11.10
N ARG A 180 -5.23 -6.50 -12.06
CA ARG A 180 -4.18 -6.35 -13.08
C ARG A 180 -4.40 -5.12 -13.96
N GLY A 181 -5.64 -4.85 -14.36
CA GLY A 181 -6.01 -3.66 -15.13
C GLY A 181 -5.80 -2.36 -14.34
N PHE A 182 -6.15 -2.34 -13.05
CA PHE A 182 -5.89 -1.22 -12.15
C PHE A 182 -4.39 -0.98 -11.97
N LEU A 183 -3.60 -2.03 -11.71
CA LEU A 183 -2.14 -1.92 -11.57
C LEU A 183 -1.49 -1.45 -12.88
N ALA A 184 -1.93 -1.96 -14.03
CA ALA A 184 -1.47 -1.50 -15.34
C ALA A 184 -1.85 -0.03 -15.61
N GLY A 185 -3.07 0.38 -15.23
CA GLY A 185 -3.52 1.77 -15.33
C GLY A 185 -2.74 2.71 -14.39
N ALA A 186 -2.57 2.32 -13.14
CA ALA A 186 -1.79 3.05 -12.15
C ALA A 186 -0.33 3.20 -12.61
N ASN A 187 0.30 2.12 -13.12
CA ASN A 187 1.62 2.19 -13.72
C ASN A 187 1.70 3.26 -14.80
N ARG A 188 0.71 3.35 -15.72
CA ARG A 188 0.69 4.40 -16.77
C ARG A 188 0.54 5.81 -16.22
N VAL A 189 -0.16 5.99 -15.10
CA VAL A 189 -0.36 7.30 -14.47
C VAL A 189 0.88 7.76 -13.70
N PHE A 190 1.60 6.84 -13.05
CA PHE A 190 2.79 7.16 -12.25
C PHE A 190 4.11 7.09 -13.03
N GLN A 191 4.16 6.38 -14.17
CA GLN A 191 5.34 6.32 -15.04
C GLN A 191 5.83 7.69 -15.54
N PRO A 192 4.98 8.67 -15.92
CA PRO A 192 5.43 10.01 -16.31
C PRO A 192 6.21 10.71 -15.19
N GLN A 193 5.77 10.57 -13.93
CA GLN A 193 6.50 11.13 -12.80
C GLN A 193 7.88 10.49 -12.66
N ASN A 194 8.01 9.19 -12.95
CA ASN A 194 9.30 8.50 -12.91
C ASN A 194 10.34 9.09 -13.89
N ALA A 195 9.91 9.65 -15.02
CA ALA A 195 10.81 10.26 -16.00
C ALA A 195 11.30 11.66 -15.58
N THR A 196 10.69 12.25 -14.54
CA THR A 196 11.06 13.59 -14.03
C THR A 196 12.20 13.54 -13.02
N THR A 197 12.76 14.69 -12.69
CA THR A 197 13.80 14.87 -11.67
C THR A 197 13.27 15.84 -10.61
N GLN A 198 13.55 15.57 -9.34
CA GLN A 198 13.19 16.46 -8.25
C GLN A 198 13.84 17.85 -8.43
N GLU A 199 13.13 18.91 -8.10
CA GLU A 199 13.65 20.27 -8.16
C GLU A 199 14.94 20.42 -7.33
N GLY A 200 15.96 21.04 -7.92
CA GLY A 200 17.29 21.20 -7.31
C GLY A 200 18.21 19.98 -7.42
N VAL A 201 17.72 18.84 -7.91
CA VAL A 201 18.56 17.66 -8.16
C VAL A 201 19.12 17.71 -9.57
N VAL A 202 20.44 17.57 -9.69
CA VAL A 202 21.17 17.54 -10.96
C VAL A 202 21.92 16.21 -11.11
N GLN A 203 22.26 15.87 -12.35
CA GLN A 203 23.08 14.70 -12.65
C GLN A 203 24.44 14.84 -11.95
N PRO A 204 24.91 13.82 -11.21
CA PRO A 204 26.22 13.89 -10.55
C PRO A 204 27.35 13.71 -11.57
N ASP A 205 28.43 14.48 -11.44
CA ASP A 205 29.67 14.26 -12.20
C ASP A 205 30.64 13.30 -11.49
N LEU A 206 30.36 12.98 -10.22
CA LEU A 206 31.21 12.15 -9.36
C LEU A 206 31.13 10.67 -9.73
N ARG A 207 32.29 10.02 -9.86
CA ARG A 207 32.40 8.60 -10.21
C ARG A 207 31.65 7.71 -9.22
N GLU A 208 31.67 8.03 -7.93
CA GLU A 208 31.08 7.26 -6.82
C GLU A 208 29.55 7.14 -6.87
N ARG A 209 28.90 7.86 -7.79
CA ARG A 209 27.44 7.95 -7.89
C ARG A 209 26.99 7.37 -9.24
N SER A 210 25.97 6.52 -9.20
CA SER A 210 25.31 6.05 -10.43
C SER A 210 24.66 7.21 -11.18
N GLY A 211 24.55 7.09 -12.50
CA GLY A 211 24.09 8.18 -13.37
C GLY A 211 25.15 9.22 -13.71
N SER A 212 26.38 9.11 -13.21
CA SER A 212 27.52 9.90 -13.70
C SER A 212 27.88 9.53 -15.15
N PRO A 213 28.66 10.37 -15.87
CA PRO A 213 29.04 10.09 -17.26
C PRO A 213 29.72 8.72 -17.48
N ASP A 214 30.42 8.22 -16.46
CA ASP A 214 31.10 6.91 -16.49
C ASP A 214 30.18 5.73 -16.06
N SER A 215 28.94 6.01 -15.66
CA SER A 215 28.03 5.01 -15.09
C SER A 215 27.44 4.08 -16.16
N PHE A 216 27.38 2.78 -15.85
CA PHE A 216 26.65 1.80 -16.65
C PHE A 216 25.13 1.98 -16.56
N ALA A 217 24.65 2.67 -15.52
CA ALA A 217 23.25 3.03 -15.34
C ALA A 217 23.06 4.51 -15.69
N ALA A 218 22.69 4.79 -16.94
CA ALA A 218 22.50 6.16 -17.42
C ALA A 218 21.52 6.94 -16.53
N TRP A 219 21.81 8.21 -16.26
CA TRP A 219 21.04 9.11 -15.39
C TRP A 219 19.52 9.05 -15.64
N ASP A 220 19.14 9.07 -16.91
CA ASP A 220 17.73 9.10 -17.28
C ASP A 220 16.99 7.79 -16.98
N THR A 221 17.72 6.69 -16.77
CA THR A 221 17.14 5.37 -16.49
C THR A 221 16.89 5.09 -15.02
N LEU A 222 17.48 5.89 -14.10
CA LEU A 222 17.41 5.67 -12.65
C LEU A 222 16.02 5.92 -12.06
N GLY A 223 15.16 6.63 -12.80
CA GLY A 223 13.85 7.07 -12.32
C GLY A 223 13.92 8.19 -11.27
N PHE A 224 12.77 8.76 -10.94
CA PHE A 224 12.66 9.92 -10.06
C PHE A 224 13.35 9.72 -8.70
N GLN A 225 13.09 8.59 -8.04
CA GLN A 225 13.65 8.31 -6.72
C GLN A 225 15.15 7.96 -6.78
N GLY A 226 15.58 7.22 -7.81
CA GLY A 226 16.99 6.92 -8.02
C GLY A 226 17.82 8.18 -8.26
N ARG A 227 17.32 9.09 -9.12
CA ARG A 227 17.95 10.39 -9.37
C ARG A 227 18.04 11.23 -8.10
N SER A 228 16.97 11.29 -7.30
CA SER A 228 17.01 11.98 -5.99
C SER A 228 17.99 11.34 -5.02
N PHE A 229 18.12 10.02 -5.02
CA PHE A 229 19.02 9.32 -4.12
C PHE A 229 20.49 9.58 -4.49
N VAL A 230 20.87 9.44 -5.76
CA VAL A 230 22.28 9.62 -6.17
C VAL A 230 22.67 11.10 -6.29
N GLY A 231 21.73 11.98 -6.66
CA GLY A 231 21.97 13.42 -6.85
C GLY A 231 21.91 14.26 -5.57
N THR A 232 21.72 13.65 -4.40
CA THR A 232 21.72 14.36 -3.09
C THR A 232 22.68 13.69 -2.10
N GLY A 233 22.81 14.23 -0.90
CA GLY A 233 23.66 13.67 0.16
C GLY A 233 24.93 14.50 0.43
N PRO A 234 25.55 14.30 1.60
CA PRO A 234 26.77 15.00 1.97
C PRO A 234 27.92 14.57 1.06
N HIS A 235 28.80 15.53 0.78
CA HIS A 235 30.06 15.30 0.09
C HIS A 235 31.21 15.12 1.08
N ALA A 236 32.34 14.60 0.61
CA ALA A 236 33.52 14.37 1.44
C ALA A 236 33.98 15.64 2.20
N ASP A 237 33.84 16.83 1.62
CA ASP A 237 34.21 18.09 2.28
C ASP A 237 33.28 18.42 3.46
N GLU A 238 31.97 18.21 3.30
CA GLU A 238 30.99 18.38 4.36
C GLU A 238 31.20 17.38 5.49
N LEU A 239 31.41 16.11 5.15
CA LEU A 239 31.70 15.06 6.13
C LEU A 239 33.01 15.34 6.88
N SER A 240 34.05 15.81 6.18
CA SER A 240 35.32 16.19 6.80
C SER A 240 35.16 17.35 7.78
N ARG A 241 34.31 18.35 7.44
CA ARG A 241 33.97 19.46 8.35
C ARG A 241 33.19 18.97 9.57
N ILE A 242 32.20 18.09 9.39
CA ILE A 242 31.35 17.58 10.48
C ILE A 242 32.17 16.73 11.45
N ASN A 243 33.00 15.82 10.92
CA ASN A 243 33.70 14.82 11.73
C ASN A 243 35.13 15.23 12.14
N GLY A 244 35.64 16.37 11.66
CA GLY A 244 36.96 16.88 12.02
C GLY A 244 38.15 16.02 11.53
N ARG A 245 37.92 15.13 10.56
CA ARG A 245 38.96 14.26 9.98
C ARG A 245 38.67 14.01 8.49
N PRO A 246 39.70 13.76 7.64
CA PRO A 246 39.50 13.53 6.21
C PRO A 246 38.47 12.41 5.94
N ALA A 247 37.48 12.73 5.11
CA ALA A 247 36.40 11.82 4.69
C ALA A 247 36.62 11.30 3.27
N LYS A 248 35.93 10.20 2.94
CA LYS A 248 35.79 9.71 1.57
C LYS A 248 34.48 10.19 0.96
N GLU A 249 34.40 10.29 -0.36
CA GLU A 249 33.12 10.55 -1.02
C GLU A 249 32.22 9.31 -0.91
N PRO A 250 30.99 9.41 -0.38
CA PRO A 250 30.09 8.27 -0.27
C PRO A 250 29.75 7.64 -1.62
N VAL A 251 29.70 6.30 -1.66
CA VAL A 251 29.23 5.57 -2.85
C VAL A 251 27.73 5.37 -2.78
N ARG A 252 27.04 5.76 -3.85
CA ARG A 252 25.60 5.59 -4.01
C ARG A 252 25.32 4.91 -5.35
N VAL A 253 25.03 3.62 -5.28
CA VAL A 253 24.73 2.80 -6.44
C VAL A 253 23.23 2.61 -6.56
N TYR A 254 22.70 2.81 -7.77
CA TYR A 254 21.28 2.65 -8.02
C TYR A 254 21.02 2.17 -9.44
N VAL A 255 20.05 1.26 -9.61
CA VAL A 255 19.50 0.90 -10.92
C VAL A 255 17.99 1.10 -10.95
N GLY A 256 17.49 1.68 -12.03
CA GLY A 256 16.07 1.90 -12.25
C GLY A 256 15.45 0.81 -13.12
N LEU A 257 14.13 0.84 -13.25
CA LEU A 257 13.41 -0.11 -14.10
C LEU A 257 13.78 0.01 -15.59
N GLN A 258 14.24 1.19 -16.02
CA GLN A 258 14.60 1.45 -17.42
C GLN A 258 16.09 1.21 -17.71
N THR A 259 16.87 0.79 -16.70
CA THR A 259 18.31 0.55 -16.87
C THR A 259 18.60 -0.69 -17.73
N ALA A 260 17.73 -1.71 -17.65
CA ALA A 260 17.76 -2.88 -18.52
C ALA A 260 16.37 -3.54 -18.60
N ASP A 261 16.18 -4.43 -19.57
CA ASP A 261 14.88 -5.04 -19.87
C ASP A 261 14.44 -6.09 -18.83
N THR A 262 15.38 -6.88 -18.30
CA THR A 262 15.10 -7.94 -17.31
C THR A 262 15.67 -7.61 -15.93
N ASP A 263 15.11 -8.22 -14.89
CA ASP A 263 15.58 -8.01 -13.52
C ASP A 263 17.02 -8.52 -13.34
N GLU A 264 17.38 -9.64 -13.98
CA GLU A 264 18.74 -10.20 -13.97
C GLU A 264 19.73 -9.25 -14.64
N ALA A 265 19.36 -8.66 -15.78
CA ALA A 265 20.20 -7.69 -16.47
C ALA A 265 20.39 -6.41 -15.64
N ARG A 266 19.35 -5.96 -14.92
CA ARG A 266 19.47 -4.84 -13.97
C ARG A 266 20.43 -5.17 -12.82
N MET A 267 20.40 -6.39 -12.29
CA MET A 267 21.34 -6.81 -11.25
C MET A 267 22.77 -6.91 -11.77
N ALA A 268 22.98 -7.35 -13.01
CA ALA A 268 24.30 -7.33 -13.64
C ALA A 268 24.86 -5.90 -13.78
N VAL A 269 24.02 -4.94 -14.17
CA VAL A 269 24.41 -3.51 -14.19
C VAL A 269 24.71 -3.00 -12.78
N LEU A 270 23.88 -3.35 -11.79
CA LEU A 270 24.08 -2.96 -10.38
C LEU A 270 25.40 -3.50 -9.82
N LEU A 271 25.77 -4.74 -10.13
CA LEU A 271 27.07 -5.30 -9.78
C LEU A 271 28.23 -4.59 -10.50
N SER A 272 28.05 -4.27 -11.78
CA SER A 272 29.06 -3.52 -12.54
C SER A 272 29.28 -2.12 -11.97
N GLU A 273 28.22 -1.46 -11.48
CA GLU A 273 28.32 -0.18 -10.78
C GLU A 273 29.03 -0.31 -9.42
N LEU A 274 28.76 -1.36 -8.66
CA LEU A 274 29.46 -1.62 -7.39
C LEU A 274 30.97 -1.81 -7.61
N GLU A 275 31.37 -2.53 -8.66
CA GLU A 275 32.78 -2.70 -9.02
C GLU A 275 33.40 -1.38 -9.49
N ARG A 276 32.72 -0.66 -10.39
CA ARG A 276 33.21 0.62 -10.93
C ARG A 276 33.48 1.67 -9.85
N THR A 277 32.68 1.64 -8.79
CA THR A 277 32.73 2.62 -7.69
C THR A 277 33.61 2.17 -6.52
N ASP A 278 34.32 1.04 -6.66
CA ASP A 278 35.13 0.42 -5.61
C ASP A 278 34.32 0.22 -4.32
N ALA A 279 33.03 -0.10 -4.47
CA ALA A 279 32.08 -0.23 -3.36
C ALA A 279 32.49 -1.34 -2.37
N PHE A 280 33.15 -2.38 -2.88
CA PHE A 280 33.62 -3.51 -2.09
C PHE A 280 34.89 -3.21 -1.28
N ASP A 281 35.59 -2.11 -1.56
CA ASP A 281 36.75 -1.66 -0.77
C ASP A 281 36.35 -0.65 0.33
N ARG A 282 35.05 -0.38 0.51
CA ARG A 282 34.53 0.49 1.56
C ARG A 282 34.52 -0.20 2.93
N GLU A 283 34.44 0.57 4.00
CA GLU A 283 34.32 0.02 5.36
C GLU A 283 32.96 -0.67 5.58
N VAL A 284 31.91 -0.16 4.93
CA VAL A 284 30.52 -0.65 5.04
C VAL A 284 29.83 -0.68 3.68
N LEU A 285 29.24 -1.83 3.35
CA LEU A 285 28.37 -2.03 2.18
C LEU A 285 26.94 -2.27 2.66
N VAL A 286 26.04 -1.36 2.28
CA VAL A 286 24.65 -1.34 2.72
C VAL A 286 23.75 -1.71 1.56
N ILE A 287 23.07 -2.85 1.67
CA ILE A 287 21.99 -3.21 0.77
C ILE A 287 20.72 -2.54 1.29
N ALA A 288 20.07 -1.73 0.45
CA ALA A 288 18.89 -0.97 0.81
C ALA A 288 17.73 -1.26 -0.18
N PRO A 289 17.00 -2.38 0.00
CA PRO A 289 15.80 -2.64 -0.79
C PRO A 289 14.82 -1.48 -0.68
N THR A 290 14.30 -1.07 -1.83
CA THR A 290 13.58 0.20 -1.94
C THR A 290 12.10 0.07 -1.58
N THR A 291 11.46 1.20 -1.30
CA THR A 291 10.03 1.27 -1.05
C THR A 291 9.27 1.67 -2.32
N GLY A 292 8.30 0.85 -2.74
CA GLY A 292 7.34 1.18 -3.81
C GLY A 292 8.00 1.62 -5.10
N THR A 293 7.97 2.93 -5.37
CA THR A 293 8.53 3.58 -6.57
C THR A 293 10.06 3.60 -6.63
N GLY A 294 10.76 2.92 -5.73
CA GLY A 294 12.23 2.95 -5.67
C GLY A 294 12.82 3.85 -4.58
N TRP A 295 12.03 4.29 -3.59
CA TRP A 295 12.52 5.23 -2.59
C TRP A 295 13.45 4.60 -1.55
N ILE A 296 14.52 5.32 -1.21
CA ILE A 296 15.45 5.04 -0.10
C ILE A 296 15.39 6.24 0.84
N ASN A 297 15.30 5.99 2.15
CA ASN A 297 15.22 7.05 3.14
C ASN A 297 16.52 7.88 3.16
N PRO A 298 16.45 9.18 2.80
CA PRO A 298 17.65 10.02 2.73
C PRO A 298 18.24 10.28 4.12
N ILE A 299 17.44 10.27 5.19
CA ILE A 299 17.94 10.45 6.56
C ILE A 299 18.73 9.22 6.99
N ALA A 300 18.24 8.02 6.70
CA ALA A 300 18.97 6.78 7.01
C ALA A 300 20.30 6.70 6.25
N ALA A 301 20.29 7.02 4.94
CA ALA A 301 21.50 7.04 4.12
C ALA A 301 22.54 8.04 4.64
N ARG A 302 22.13 9.30 4.88
CA ARG A 302 23.02 10.35 5.41
C ARG A 302 23.57 10.01 6.80
N SER A 303 22.76 9.37 7.64
CA SER A 303 23.21 8.96 8.98
C SER A 303 24.36 7.97 8.90
N LEU A 304 24.26 6.97 8.01
CA LEU A 304 25.35 6.00 7.78
C LEU A 304 26.61 6.68 7.24
N GLU A 305 26.46 7.57 6.26
CA GLU A 305 27.57 8.32 5.67
C GLU A 305 28.27 9.22 6.70
N MET A 306 27.51 9.86 7.61
CA MET A 306 28.08 10.63 8.72
C MET A 306 28.80 9.74 9.73
N MET A 307 28.20 8.62 10.14
CA MET A 307 28.76 7.68 11.11
C MET A 307 30.09 7.08 10.65
N TYR A 308 30.20 6.75 9.37
CA TYR A 308 31.39 6.13 8.78
C TYR A 308 32.26 7.11 7.99
N ASN A 309 32.01 8.42 8.14
CA ASN A 309 32.78 9.49 7.49
C ASN A 309 32.95 9.29 5.97
N GLY A 310 31.88 8.85 5.32
CA GLY A 310 31.77 8.61 3.89
C GLY A 310 32.44 7.33 3.40
N ASP A 311 33.04 6.53 4.28
CA ASP A 311 33.56 5.19 3.93
C ASP A 311 32.43 4.14 3.83
N THR A 312 31.44 4.46 3.01
CA THR A 312 30.20 3.71 2.83
C THR A 312 29.91 3.52 1.35
N ALA A 313 29.35 2.37 1.01
CA ALA A 313 28.61 2.14 -0.23
C ALA A 313 27.18 1.76 0.09
N ILE A 314 26.21 2.48 -0.47
CA ILE A 314 24.78 2.19 -0.33
C ILE A 314 24.24 1.83 -1.70
N VAL A 315 23.59 0.66 -1.79
CA VAL A 315 23.05 0.12 -3.04
C VAL A 315 21.55 -0.14 -2.94
N GLY A 316 20.82 0.27 -3.97
CA GLY A 316 19.39 -0.02 -4.10
C GLY A 316 18.94 -0.19 -5.55
N SER A 317 17.73 -0.71 -5.71
CA SER A 317 17.14 -0.96 -7.02
C SER A 317 15.64 -0.65 -7.03
N GLN A 318 15.16 -0.06 -8.11
CA GLN A 318 13.74 0.16 -8.35
C GLN A 318 13.08 -1.12 -8.89
N TYR A 319 11.93 -1.51 -8.31
CA TYR A 319 11.17 -2.69 -8.75
C TYR A 319 9.75 -2.39 -9.25
N SER A 320 9.23 -1.19 -9.01
CA SER A 320 7.88 -0.79 -9.42
C SER A 320 7.77 0.71 -9.71
N TYR A 321 6.80 1.08 -10.55
CA TYR A 321 6.35 2.47 -10.72
C TYR A 321 5.23 2.84 -9.72
N LEU A 322 4.75 1.87 -8.94
CA LEU A 322 3.60 2.04 -8.07
C LEU A 322 4.00 2.61 -6.70
N PRO A 323 3.24 3.60 -6.19
CA PRO A 323 3.33 4.03 -4.79
C PRO A 323 3.17 2.86 -3.81
N SER A 324 3.82 2.96 -2.65
CA SER A 324 3.93 1.87 -1.67
C SER A 324 2.59 1.31 -1.19
N TRP A 325 1.56 2.12 -1.02
CA TRP A 325 0.24 1.63 -0.62
C TRP A 325 -0.43 0.77 -1.71
N ILE A 326 -0.16 1.04 -2.99
CA ILE A 326 -0.65 0.23 -4.11
C ILE A 326 0.15 -1.07 -4.19
N SER A 327 1.49 -0.96 -4.11
CA SER A 327 2.38 -2.13 -4.13
C SER A 327 2.08 -3.08 -2.96
N PHE A 328 1.70 -2.57 -1.80
CA PHE A 328 1.26 -3.38 -0.67
C PHE A 328 -0.05 -4.14 -0.95
N LEU A 329 -0.98 -3.59 -1.73
CA LEU A 329 -2.25 -4.26 -2.03
C LEU A 329 -2.12 -5.31 -3.14
N GLY A 330 -1.24 -5.09 -4.12
CA GLY A 330 -1.18 -5.89 -5.34
C GLY A 330 0.12 -6.65 -5.61
N ASP A 331 1.25 -6.20 -5.05
CA ASP A 331 2.61 -6.60 -5.49
C ASP A 331 3.55 -6.99 -4.33
N GLN A 332 3.03 -7.44 -3.18
CA GLN A 332 3.85 -7.86 -2.03
C GLN A 332 4.90 -8.92 -2.43
N GLN A 333 4.47 -9.91 -3.21
CA GLN A 333 5.32 -10.99 -3.71
C GLN A 333 6.45 -10.44 -4.61
N LYS A 334 6.12 -9.52 -5.51
CA LYS A 334 7.10 -8.87 -6.39
C LYS A 334 8.14 -8.08 -5.60
N SER A 335 7.72 -7.40 -4.52
CA SER A 335 8.63 -6.69 -3.62
C SER A 335 9.60 -7.66 -2.93
N MET A 336 9.13 -8.82 -2.48
CA MET A 336 9.98 -9.84 -1.86
C MET A 336 10.94 -10.49 -2.85
N GLU A 337 10.46 -10.84 -4.05
CA GLU A 337 11.27 -11.44 -5.12
C GLU A 337 12.38 -10.49 -5.58
N SER A 338 12.06 -9.21 -5.81
CA SER A 338 13.08 -8.22 -6.18
C SER A 338 14.08 -7.96 -5.06
N GLY A 339 13.62 -7.90 -3.80
CA GLY A 339 14.50 -7.77 -2.63
C GLY A 339 15.45 -8.95 -2.51
N ARG A 340 14.94 -10.17 -2.64
CA ARG A 340 15.72 -11.41 -2.67
C ARG A 340 16.76 -11.40 -3.79
N LEU A 341 16.34 -11.12 -5.02
CA LEU A 341 17.25 -11.10 -6.18
C LEU A 341 18.41 -10.12 -5.98
N MET A 342 18.14 -8.92 -5.47
CA MET A 342 19.18 -7.92 -5.21
C MET A 342 20.11 -8.34 -4.07
N ILE A 343 19.56 -8.86 -2.97
CA ILE A 343 20.35 -9.32 -1.84
C ILE A 343 21.24 -10.49 -2.25
N ASP A 344 20.69 -11.49 -2.93
CA ASP A 344 21.41 -12.67 -3.39
C ASP A 344 22.54 -12.27 -4.34
N ALA A 345 22.29 -11.40 -5.33
CA ALA A 345 23.30 -10.94 -6.28
C ALA A 345 24.48 -10.22 -5.60
N VAL A 346 24.20 -9.27 -4.71
CA VAL A 346 25.26 -8.51 -4.00
C VAL A 346 25.98 -9.41 -3.00
N HIS A 347 25.26 -10.27 -2.28
CA HIS A 347 25.82 -11.20 -1.32
C HIS A 347 26.74 -12.23 -1.97
N GLU A 348 26.34 -12.81 -3.10
CA GLU A 348 27.13 -13.80 -3.83
C GLU A 348 28.49 -13.21 -4.23
N ARG A 349 28.51 -11.97 -4.75
CA ARG A 349 29.75 -11.29 -5.10
C ARG A 349 30.59 -10.93 -3.87
N TRP A 350 29.96 -10.46 -2.80
CA TRP A 350 30.61 -10.15 -1.52
C TRP A 350 31.26 -11.40 -0.90
N ALA A 351 30.59 -12.55 -0.97
CA ALA A 351 31.06 -13.82 -0.43
C ALA A 351 32.27 -14.40 -1.18
N GLN A 352 32.54 -13.94 -2.41
CA GLN A 352 33.74 -14.30 -3.18
C GLN A 352 34.99 -13.50 -2.77
N LEU A 353 34.83 -12.39 -2.03
CA LEU A 353 35.97 -11.62 -1.54
C LEU A 353 36.74 -12.39 -0.46
N PRO A 354 38.07 -12.19 -0.34
CA PRO A 354 38.84 -12.70 0.80
C PRO A 354 38.21 -12.26 2.12
N PRO A 355 38.06 -13.15 3.12
CA PRO A 355 37.36 -12.83 4.38
C PRO A 355 37.91 -11.60 5.12
N ASP A 356 39.21 -11.35 5.01
CA ASP A 356 39.95 -10.23 5.60
C ASP A 356 39.77 -8.89 4.86
N ARG A 357 39.23 -8.92 3.63
CA ARG A 357 38.97 -7.73 2.80
C ARG A 357 37.50 -7.40 2.61
N ARG A 358 36.60 -8.12 3.26
CA ARG A 358 35.15 -7.91 3.10
C ARG A 358 34.71 -6.62 3.81
N PRO A 359 33.92 -5.75 3.14
CA PRO A 359 33.24 -4.67 3.83
C PRO A 359 32.24 -5.26 4.81
N ARG A 360 31.91 -4.54 5.88
CA ARG A 360 30.80 -4.96 6.75
C ARG A 360 29.51 -4.90 5.96
N LEU A 361 28.87 -6.06 5.78
CA LEU A 361 27.63 -6.17 5.04
C LEU A 361 26.45 -5.80 5.95
N VAL A 362 25.68 -4.79 5.56
CA VAL A 362 24.54 -4.27 6.31
C VAL A 362 23.29 -4.31 5.44
N LEU A 363 22.15 -4.63 6.04
CA LEU A 363 20.85 -4.57 5.38
C LEU A 363 19.97 -3.52 6.04
N TYR A 364 19.44 -2.59 5.25
CA TYR A 364 18.48 -1.60 5.70
C TYR A 364 17.19 -1.70 4.90
N GLY A 365 16.04 -1.59 5.56
CA GLY A 365 14.77 -1.48 4.85
C GLY A 365 13.71 -0.73 5.66
N GLU A 366 12.89 0.05 4.97
CA GLU A 366 11.76 0.79 5.56
C GLU A 366 10.45 0.34 4.90
N SER A 367 9.38 0.16 5.68
CA SER A 367 8.06 -0.20 5.15
C SER A 367 8.13 -1.39 4.19
N LEU A 368 7.75 -1.25 2.92
CA LEU A 368 7.90 -2.31 1.92
C LEU A 368 9.36 -2.70 1.65
N GLY A 369 10.32 -1.78 1.74
CA GLY A 369 11.74 -2.12 1.68
C GLY A 369 12.18 -3.05 2.81
N SER A 370 11.57 -2.94 4.00
CA SER A 370 11.82 -3.90 5.08
C SER A 370 11.23 -5.29 4.80
N MET A 371 10.07 -5.35 4.12
CA MET A 371 9.47 -6.60 3.65
C MET A 371 10.31 -7.24 2.55
N ALA A 372 10.77 -6.44 1.58
CA ALA A 372 11.69 -6.86 0.53
C ALA A 372 12.98 -7.42 1.12
N GLY A 373 13.54 -6.74 2.13
CA GLY A 373 14.72 -7.19 2.86
C GLY A 373 14.53 -8.53 3.58
N GLN A 374 13.32 -8.87 4.02
CA GLN A 374 13.02 -10.17 4.61
C GLN A 374 12.94 -11.29 3.57
N GLY A 375 12.73 -10.98 2.29
CA GLY A 375 12.57 -11.98 1.22
C GLY A 375 13.81 -12.87 0.98
N ALA A 376 14.99 -12.43 1.43
CA ALA A 376 16.24 -13.18 1.33
C ALA A 376 16.44 -14.22 2.45
N PHE A 377 15.56 -14.25 3.46
CA PHE A 377 15.75 -15.08 4.64
C PHE A 377 14.52 -15.94 4.90
N ASP A 378 14.72 -17.23 5.11
CA ASP A 378 13.62 -18.13 5.47
C ASP A 378 13.29 -18.00 6.98
N TRP A 379 14.30 -17.69 7.81
CA TRP A 379 14.17 -17.52 9.26
C TRP A 379 15.33 -16.65 9.81
N LEU A 380 15.17 -16.12 11.03
CA LEU A 380 16.04 -15.04 11.55
C LEU A 380 17.55 -15.34 11.56
N PRO A 381 18.05 -16.50 12.00
CA PRO A 381 19.48 -16.76 12.03
C PRO A 381 20.14 -16.91 10.65
N ASP A 382 19.38 -16.97 9.55
CA ASP A 382 19.98 -16.85 8.21
C ASP A 382 20.72 -15.52 8.05
N ILE A 383 20.26 -14.45 8.70
CA ILE A 383 20.95 -13.15 8.72
C ILE A 383 22.41 -13.32 9.16
N ALA A 384 22.64 -13.97 10.30
CA ALA A 384 23.97 -14.18 10.84
C ALA A 384 24.76 -15.21 10.00
N ARG A 385 24.10 -16.26 9.49
CA ARG A 385 24.75 -17.28 8.64
C ARG A 385 25.22 -16.72 7.30
N MET A 386 24.48 -15.77 6.74
CA MET A 386 24.87 -15.05 5.53
C MET A 386 25.94 -13.97 5.81
N GLY A 387 26.35 -13.76 7.07
CA GLY A 387 27.43 -12.84 7.41
C GLY A 387 27.04 -11.37 7.42
N PHE A 388 25.74 -11.05 7.52
CA PHE A 388 25.31 -9.68 7.77
C PHE A 388 25.77 -9.23 9.15
N SER A 389 26.52 -8.12 9.18
CA SER A 389 27.00 -7.51 10.41
C SER A 389 25.87 -6.81 11.17
N SER A 390 24.87 -6.28 10.47
CA SER A 390 23.72 -5.59 11.06
C SER A 390 22.53 -5.57 10.10
N VAL A 391 21.33 -5.61 10.65
CA VAL A 391 20.07 -5.45 9.92
C VAL A 391 19.16 -4.48 10.66
N LEU A 392 18.63 -3.48 9.95
CA LEU A 392 17.67 -2.53 10.49
C LEU A 392 16.41 -2.50 9.62
N TRP A 393 15.29 -2.91 10.21
CA TRP A 393 13.97 -2.85 9.58
C TRP A 393 13.08 -1.85 10.30
N VAL A 394 12.67 -0.80 9.60
CA VAL A 394 11.84 0.28 10.14
C VAL A 394 10.41 0.15 9.63
N GLY A 395 9.45 0.06 10.55
CA GLY A 395 8.02 -0.03 10.22
C GLY A 395 7.64 -1.22 9.33
N PRO A 396 8.03 -2.47 9.66
CA PRO A 396 7.65 -3.63 8.88
C PRO A 396 6.12 -3.80 8.80
N PRO A 397 5.54 -3.91 7.60
CA PRO A 397 4.11 -4.16 7.46
C PRO A 397 3.72 -5.48 8.15
N ASN A 398 2.46 -5.60 8.57
CA ASN A 398 1.96 -6.82 9.23
C ASN A 398 2.08 -8.10 8.36
N ALA A 399 2.18 -7.95 7.04
CA ALA A 399 2.39 -9.06 6.12
C ALA A 399 3.85 -9.55 6.04
N SER A 400 4.81 -8.83 6.64
CA SER A 400 6.23 -9.20 6.66
C SER A 400 6.44 -10.53 7.40
N PRO A 401 6.98 -11.58 6.74
CA PRO A 401 7.00 -12.94 7.30
C PRO A 401 7.77 -13.08 8.62
N LEU A 402 9.00 -12.57 8.68
CA LEU A 402 9.84 -12.68 9.88
C LEU A 402 9.29 -11.82 11.02
N TRP A 403 8.84 -10.60 10.71
CA TRP A 403 8.20 -9.74 11.70
C TRP A 403 6.96 -10.40 12.34
N ARG A 404 6.10 -10.98 11.50
CA ARG A 404 4.91 -11.71 11.97
C ARG A 404 5.28 -12.93 12.80
N GLY A 405 6.32 -13.66 12.41
CA GLY A 405 6.82 -14.81 13.17
C GLY A 405 7.29 -14.46 14.59
N ILE A 406 7.79 -13.23 14.81
CA ILE A 406 8.26 -12.77 16.13
C ILE A 406 7.12 -12.23 16.99
N THR A 407 6.13 -11.58 16.37
CA THR A 407 5.09 -10.83 17.07
C THR A 407 3.86 -11.65 17.44
N VAL A 408 3.58 -12.76 16.72
CA VAL A 408 2.43 -13.64 16.96
C VAL A 408 2.72 -14.68 18.08
N ARG A 409 3.55 -14.33 19.07
CA ARG A 409 3.86 -15.22 20.20
C ARG A 409 2.61 -15.63 20.98
#